data_AF-A0A1S7FT66-F1
#
_entry.id   AF-A0A1S7FT66-F1
#
_cell.length_a   1.000
_cell.length_b   1.000
_cell.length_c   1.000
_cell.angle_alpha   90.00
_cell.angle_beta   90.00
_cell.angle_gamma   90.00
#
_symmetry.space_group_name_H-M   'P 1'
#
loop_
_entity.id
_entity.type
_entity.pdbx_description
1 polymer ?
#
loop_
_entity_poly.entity_id
_entity_poly.type
_entity_poly.pdbx_seq_one_letter_code
_entity_poly.pdbx_strand_id
1 'polypeptide(L)'
;MAGEKLIQFYRTKLSNYNLIYSFMTSRIWSFCLTMILLLAVPIAFGLAFEVEGIWSGLAIYAILFLLFYYLFIVRKARKILWKSYHIRNFKKLDQLKLCLLRNYLARNGFSTPEELVVLAKVLEEDDAYRTKNFTIKNIAILLIVLIFAALGAVFILEASPDGHRIFLACLLAVLVVVIAVILRVASYVISHFTDAKKRTIRALSRDIKELGASYIMEQNTSYQPYREMELVIENNDILREIIDGKAIF
;
A
#
# COMPACT_ATOMS: atom_id res chain seq x y z
N MET A 1 15.52 -15.11 -3.02
CA MET A 1 14.30 -15.66 -3.70
C MET A 1 13.16 -16.00 -2.74
N ALA A 2 13.38 -16.62 -1.58
CA ALA A 2 12.30 -16.95 -0.63
C ALA A 2 11.60 -15.70 -0.02
N GLY A 3 12.38 -14.68 0.38
CA GLY A 3 11.82 -13.44 0.92
C GLY A 3 10.93 -12.66 -0.07
N GLU A 4 11.26 -12.65 -1.36
CA GLU A 4 10.44 -11.98 -2.37
C GLU A 4 9.12 -12.69 -2.63
N LYS A 5 9.11 -14.03 -2.61
CA LYS A 5 7.88 -14.83 -2.66
C LYS A 5 6.99 -14.59 -1.43
N LEU A 6 7.57 -14.45 -0.25
CA LEU A 6 6.84 -14.13 0.98
C LEU A 6 6.23 -12.72 0.92
N ILE A 7 7.00 -11.71 0.47
CA ILE A 7 6.50 -10.35 0.28
C ILE A 7 5.38 -10.33 -0.76
N GLN A 8 5.53 -11.09 -1.85
CA GLN A 8 4.51 -11.22 -2.88
C GLN A 8 3.25 -11.86 -2.31
N PHE A 9 3.35 -13.01 -1.64
CA PHE A 9 2.25 -13.68 -0.96
C PHE A 9 1.51 -12.74 -0.01
N TYR A 10 2.23 -12.09 0.90
CA TYR A 10 1.64 -11.16 1.87
C TYR A 10 0.94 -9.99 1.16
N ARG A 11 1.56 -9.39 0.14
CA ARG A 11 0.97 -8.28 -0.62
C ARG A 11 -0.30 -8.71 -1.38
N THR A 12 -0.25 -9.84 -2.08
CA THR A 12 -1.37 -10.28 -2.93
C THR A 12 -2.50 -10.94 -2.15
N LYS A 13 -2.23 -11.57 -1.01
CA LYS A 13 -3.22 -12.38 -0.30
C LYS A 13 -3.63 -11.80 1.04
N LEU A 14 -2.68 -11.32 1.83
CA LEU A 14 -2.95 -10.91 3.22
C LEU A 14 -3.09 -9.39 3.41
N SER A 15 -2.66 -8.60 2.44
CA SER A 15 -2.71 -7.13 2.54
C SER A 15 -4.13 -6.63 2.79
N ASN A 16 -4.26 -5.74 3.79
CA ASN A 16 -5.49 -5.00 4.06
C ASN A 16 -6.02 -4.29 2.80
N TYR A 17 -5.12 -3.85 1.92
CA TYR A 17 -5.49 -3.16 0.70
C TYR A 17 -6.28 -4.06 -0.25
N ASN A 18 -5.88 -5.32 -0.43
CA ASN A 18 -6.57 -6.21 -1.37
C ASN A 18 -7.94 -6.62 -0.85
N LEU A 19 -8.06 -6.76 0.47
CA LEU A 19 -9.31 -7.12 1.14
C LEU A 19 -10.30 -5.94 1.14
N ILE A 20 -9.82 -4.72 1.38
CA ILE A 20 -10.61 -3.49 1.22
C ILE A 20 -11.02 -3.30 -0.24
N TYR A 21 -10.10 -3.51 -1.17
CA TYR A 21 -10.35 -3.40 -2.61
C TYR A 21 -11.40 -4.40 -3.08
N SER A 22 -11.26 -5.69 -2.75
CA SER A 22 -12.25 -6.75 -3.00
C SER A 22 -13.66 -6.35 -2.53
N PHE A 23 -13.77 -5.76 -1.33
CA PHE A 23 -15.06 -5.32 -0.79
C PHE A 23 -15.60 -4.05 -1.46
N MET A 24 -14.74 -3.11 -1.81
CA MET A 24 -15.12 -1.81 -2.39
C MET A 24 -15.50 -1.93 -3.86
N THR A 25 -14.74 -2.67 -4.68
CA THR A 25 -14.83 -2.64 -6.15
C THR A 25 -16.23 -2.92 -6.70
N SER A 26 -16.99 -3.83 -6.08
CA SER A 26 -18.32 -4.22 -6.61
C SER A 26 -19.44 -3.19 -6.34
N ARG A 27 -19.31 -2.30 -5.35
CA ARG A 27 -20.36 -1.30 -5.03
C ARG A 27 -19.86 0.14 -4.96
N ILE A 28 -18.56 0.37 -5.17
CA ILE A 28 -18.01 1.72 -5.16
C ILE A 28 -18.66 2.62 -6.19
N TRP A 29 -18.96 2.09 -7.39
CA TRP A 29 -19.68 2.83 -8.42
C TRP A 29 -21.07 3.28 -7.96
N SER A 30 -21.83 2.40 -7.31
CA SER A 30 -23.15 2.73 -6.76
C SER A 30 -23.05 3.73 -5.61
N PHE A 31 -22.05 3.58 -4.73
CA PHE A 31 -21.77 4.56 -3.67
C PHE A 31 -21.42 5.94 -4.25
N CYS A 32 -20.49 6.00 -5.20
CA CYS A 32 -20.08 7.24 -5.86
C CYS A 32 -21.25 7.92 -6.58
N LEU A 33 -22.08 7.17 -7.30
CA LEU A 33 -23.27 7.70 -7.97
C LEU A 33 -24.26 8.27 -6.94
N THR A 34 -24.47 7.55 -5.83
CA THR A 34 -25.32 8.04 -4.73
C THR A 34 -24.77 9.31 -4.10
N MET A 35 -23.44 9.43 -3.92
CA MET A 35 -22.80 10.63 -3.37
C MET A 35 -22.91 11.82 -4.32
N ILE A 36 -22.73 11.60 -5.63
CA ILE A 36 -22.93 12.63 -6.65
C ILE A 36 -24.38 13.13 -6.61
N LEU A 37 -25.35 12.22 -6.50
CA LEU A 37 -26.76 12.60 -6.38
C LEU A 37 -27.03 13.41 -5.11
N LEU A 38 -26.37 13.06 -4.00
CA LEU A 38 -26.50 13.75 -2.71
C LEU A 38 -25.84 15.14 -2.68
N LEU A 39 -25.01 15.51 -3.67
CA LEU A 39 -24.52 16.88 -3.81
C LEU A 39 -25.66 17.88 -4.06
N ALA A 40 -26.82 17.41 -4.52
CA ALA A 40 -28.02 18.22 -4.60
C ALA A 40 -28.51 18.71 -3.23
N VAL A 41 -28.14 18.06 -2.12
CA VAL A 41 -28.58 18.43 -0.76
C VAL A 41 -27.97 19.77 -0.31
N PRO A 42 -26.63 19.96 -0.33
CA PRO A 42 -26.04 21.28 -0.06
C PRO A 42 -26.54 22.38 -1.00
N ILE A 43 -26.77 22.06 -2.27
CA ILE A 43 -27.25 23.01 -3.28
C ILE A 43 -28.70 23.43 -2.98
N ALA A 44 -29.59 22.49 -2.69
CA ALA A 44 -30.99 22.78 -2.36
C ALA A 44 -31.10 23.59 -1.07
N PHE A 45 -30.30 23.27 -0.05
CA PHE A 45 -30.25 24.06 1.19
C PHE A 45 -29.68 25.45 0.96
N GLY A 46 -28.66 25.59 0.10
CA GLY A 46 -28.11 26.89 -0.27
C GLY A 46 -29.08 27.77 -1.06
N LEU A 47 -29.94 27.17 -1.88
CA LEU A 47 -31.01 27.89 -2.58
C LEU A 47 -32.16 28.31 -1.65
N ALA A 48 -32.42 27.54 -0.58
CA ALA A 48 -33.52 27.79 0.34
C ALA A 48 -33.16 28.73 1.51
N PHE A 49 -31.92 28.71 1.98
CA PHE A 49 -31.47 29.43 3.18
C PHE A 49 -30.15 30.20 2.96
N GLU A 50 -29.83 30.50 1.69
CA GLU A 50 -28.64 31.24 1.27
C GLU A 50 -27.35 30.63 1.84
N VAL A 51 -26.37 31.46 2.21
CA VAL A 51 -25.02 31.01 2.61
C VAL A 51 -25.05 30.17 3.89
N GLU A 52 -25.94 30.46 4.84
CA GLU A 52 -26.10 29.68 6.08
C GLU A 52 -26.71 28.29 5.81
N GLY A 53 -27.56 28.19 4.78
CA GLY A 53 -28.08 26.93 4.27
C GLY A 53 -27.01 25.97 3.77
N ILE A 54 -25.99 26.49 3.07
CA ILE A 54 -24.92 25.67 2.49
C ILE A 54 -24.17 24.89 3.58
N TRP A 55 -23.84 25.54 4.70
CA TRP A 55 -23.15 24.90 5.82
C TRP A 55 -23.99 23.80 6.46
N SER A 56 -25.28 24.06 6.66
CA SER A 56 -26.24 23.09 7.21
C SER A 56 -26.42 21.89 6.26
N GLY A 57 -26.52 22.16 4.96
CA GLY A 57 -26.60 21.13 3.92
C GLY A 57 -25.32 20.30 3.80
N LEU A 58 -24.14 20.89 3.98
CA LEU A 58 -22.86 20.18 4.05
C LEU A 58 -22.77 19.28 5.29
N ALA A 59 -23.25 19.75 6.45
CA ALA A 59 -23.29 18.93 7.66
C ALA A 59 -24.20 17.70 7.49
N ILE A 60 -25.40 17.90 6.93
CA ILE A 60 -26.33 16.80 6.60
C ILE A 60 -25.71 15.86 5.56
N TYR A 61 -25.06 16.40 4.53
CA TYR A 61 -24.36 15.61 3.53
C TYR A 61 -23.25 14.76 4.15
N ALA A 62 -22.46 15.28 5.09
CA ALA A 62 -21.42 14.53 5.79
C ALA A 62 -21.99 13.37 6.63
N ILE A 63 -23.12 13.59 7.32
CA ILE A 63 -23.83 12.55 8.06
C ILE A 63 -24.32 11.46 7.10
N LEU A 64 -24.95 11.85 5.98
CA LEU A 64 -25.43 10.92 4.96
C LEU A 64 -24.27 10.16 4.31
N PHE A 65 -23.14 10.81 4.06
CA PHE A 65 -21.93 10.17 3.54
C PHE A 65 -21.48 9.03 4.46
N LEU A 66 -21.38 9.28 5.76
CA LEU A 66 -21.01 8.24 6.74
C LEU A 66 -22.02 7.09 6.79
N LEU A 67 -23.31 7.42 6.76
CA LEU A 67 -24.39 6.43 6.79
C LEU A 67 -24.40 5.54 5.54
N PHE A 68 -24.29 6.15 4.35
CA PHE A 68 -24.24 5.40 3.10
C PHE A 68 -22.93 4.63 2.95
N TYR A 69 -21.80 5.17 3.42
CA TYR A 69 -20.55 4.42 3.47
C TYR A 69 -20.71 3.15 4.31
N TYR A 70 -21.34 3.27 5.49
CA TYR A 70 -21.63 2.12 6.34
C TYR A 70 -22.54 1.10 5.65
N LEU A 71 -23.65 1.55 5.04
CA LEU A 71 -24.62 0.66 4.41
C LEU A 71 -24.08 -0.04 3.15
N PHE A 72 -23.40 0.69 2.27
CA PHE A 72 -22.93 0.16 0.99
C PHE A 72 -21.65 -0.66 1.13
N ILE A 73 -20.68 -0.18 1.93
CA ILE A 73 -19.35 -0.77 2.04
C ILE A 73 -19.26 -1.68 3.27
N VAL A 74 -19.47 -1.13 4.47
CA VAL A 74 -19.21 -1.87 5.74
C VAL A 74 -20.16 -3.05 5.93
N ARG A 75 -21.47 -2.86 5.71
CA ARG A 75 -22.46 -3.93 5.89
C ARG A 75 -22.26 -5.08 4.91
N LYS A 76 -21.90 -4.78 3.66
CA LYS A 76 -21.58 -5.79 2.64
C LYS A 76 -20.28 -6.51 2.98
N ALA A 77 -19.24 -5.79 3.39
CA ALA A 77 -17.98 -6.38 3.83
C ALA A 77 -18.24 -7.41 4.96
N ARG A 78 -19.03 -7.06 5.98
CA ARG A 78 -19.43 -8.01 7.03
C ARG A 78 -20.19 -9.23 6.47
N LYS A 79 -21.11 -9.03 5.52
CA LYS A 79 -21.86 -10.13 4.92
C LYS A 79 -20.95 -11.09 4.14
N ILE A 80 -19.98 -10.58 3.39
CA ILE A 80 -19.00 -11.40 2.66
C ILE A 80 -18.08 -12.13 3.65
N LEU A 81 -17.56 -11.42 4.66
CA LEU A 81 -16.76 -12.01 5.72
C LEU A 81 -17.47 -13.16 6.44
N TRP A 82 -18.76 -12.99 6.72
CA TRP A 82 -19.57 -14.04 7.32
C TRP A 82 -19.83 -15.20 6.35
N LYS A 83 -20.24 -14.92 5.11
CA LYS A 83 -20.63 -15.97 4.15
C LYS A 83 -19.43 -16.81 3.67
N SER A 84 -18.32 -16.17 3.35
CA SER A 84 -17.15 -16.83 2.75
C SER A 84 -16.18 -17.36 3.80
N TYR A 85 -16.12 -16.73 4.98
CA TYR A 85 -15.08 -17.01 5.98
C TYR A 85 -15.63 -17.25 7.40
N HIS A 86 -16.95 -17.20 7.62
CA HIS A 86 -17.59 -17.40 8.93
C HIS A 86 -17.07 -16.47 10.05
N ILE A 87 -16.56 -15.29 9.68
CA ILE A 87 -15.99 -14.33 10.63
C ILE A 87 -16.98 -13.19 10.91
N ARG A 88 -17.33 -12.98 12.19
CA ARG A 88 -18.26 -11.90 12.61
C ARG A 88 -17.63 -10.51 12.66
N ASN A 89 -16.35 -10.43 13.04
CA ASN A 89 -15.72 -9.18 13.46
C ASN A 89 -14.40 -8.93 12.72
N PHE A 90 -14.11 -7.66 12.42
CA PHE A 90 -12.82 -7.26 11.81
C PHE A 90 -11.62 -7.58 12.71
N LYS A 91 -11.79 -7.62 14.04
CA LYS A 91 -10.74 -8.08 14.97
C LYS A 91 -10.35 -9.55 14.74
N LYS A 92 -11.34 -10.40 14.45
CA LYS A 92 -11.12 -11.83 14.14
C LYS A 92 -10.51 -12.03 12.75
N LEU A 93 -10.74 -11.09 11.83
CA LEU A 93 -10.08 -11.10 10.52
C LEU A 93 -8.56 -10.91 10.65
N ASP A 94 -8.12 -10.02 11.54
CA ASP A 94 -6.70 -9.79 11.80
C ASP A 94 -6.04 -11.05 12.38
N GLN A 95 -6.71 -11.70 13.34
CA GLN A 95 -6.29 -13.00 13.87
C GLN A 95 -6.25 -14.10 12.79
N LEU A 96 -7.21 -14.13 11.87
CA LEU A 96 -7.18 -15.05 10.74
C LEU A 96 -5.97 -14.80 9.85
N LYS A 97 -5.65 -13.53 9.56
CA LYS A 97 -4.49 -13.19 8.72
C LYS A 97 -3.19 -13.64 9.35
N LEU A 98 -3.01 -13.40 10.65
CA LEU A 98 -1.87 -13.88 11.40
C LEU A 98 -1.81 -15.41 11.39
N CYS A 99 -2.94 -16.09 11.57
CA CYS A 99 -3.02 -17.56 11.52
C CYS A 99 -2.69 -18.12 10.12
N LEU A 100 -3.14 -17.48 9.04
CA LEU A 100 -2.80 -17.86 7.67
C LEU A 100 -1.31 -17.62 7.37
N LEU A 101 -0.76 -16.50 7.85
CA LEU A 101 0.66 -16.19 7.74
C LEU A 101 1.49 -17.23 8.51
N ARG A 102 1.08 -17.58 9.73
CA ARG A 102 1.68 -18.63 10.57
C ARG A 102 1.75 -19.96 9.82
N ASN A 103 0.62 -20.43 9.28
CA ASN A 103 0.54 -21.70 8.56
C ASN A 103 1.38 -21.69 7.27
N TYR A 104 1.39 -20.58 6.54
CA TYR A 104 2.24 -20.41 5.37
C TYR A 104 3.73 -20.45 5.74
N LEU A 105 4.14 -19.77 6.80
CA LEU A 105 5.52 -19.76 7.29
C LEU A 105 5.96 -21.13 7.78
N ALA A 106 5.14 -21.80 8.59
CA ALA A 106 5.41 -23.15 9.09
C ALA A 106 5.62 -24.16 7.95
N ARG A 107 4.79 -24.11 6.91
CA ARG A 107 4.97 -24.96 5.71
C ARG A 107 6.28 -24.69 4.97
N ASN A 108 6.73 -23.45 4.97
CA ASN A 108 8.00 -23.06 4.34
C ASN A 108 9.21 -23.25 5.28
N GLY A 109 9.03 -23.91 6.43
CA GLY A 109 10.09 -24.25 7.37
C GLY A 109 10.42 -23.16 8.40
N PHE A 110 9.57 -22.15 8.56
CA PHE A 110 9.68 -21.12 9.60
C PHE A 110 8.66 -21.37 10.70
N SER A 111 8.98 -22.31 11.59
CA SER A 111 8.06 -22.81 12.62
C SER A 111 8.47 -22.42 14.05
N THR A 112 9.69 -21.92 14.24
CA THR A 112 10.22 -21.54 15.55
C THR A 112 10.28 -20.03 15.75
N PRO A 113 10.18 -19.52 16.99
CA PRO A 113 10.31 -18.10 17.27
C PRO A 113 11.68 -17.54 16.87
N GLU A 114 12.77 -18.32 16.98
CA GLU A 114 14.11 -17.90 16.58
C GLU A 114 14.20 -17.69 15.06
N GLU A 115 13.65 -18.61 14.27
CA GLU A 115 13.58 -18.50 12.80
C GLU A 115 12.80 -17.27 12.35
N LEU A 116 11.70 -16.94 13.04
CA LEU A 116 10.89 -15.75 12.76
C LEU A 116 11.64 -14.45 13.06
N VAL A 117 12.43 -14.42 14.14
CA VAL A 117 13.27 -13.27 14.48
C VAL A 117 14.37 -13.06 13.43
N VAL A 118 15.02 -14.15 12.98
CA VAL A 118 16.01 -14.08 11.89
C VAL A 118 15.36 -13.60 10.60
N LEU A 119 14.19 -14.13 10.25
CA LEU A 119 13.45 -13.72 9.05
C LEU A 119 13.05 -12.23 9.10
N ALA A 120 12.59 -11.74 10.26
CA ALA A 120 12.26 -10.33 10.45
C ALA A 120 13.49 -9.42 10.27
N LYS A 121 14.65 -9.83 10.81
CA LYS A 121 15.92 -9.09 10.62
C LYS A 121 16.36 -9.06 9.15
N VAL A 122 16.31 -10.19 8.45
CA VAL A 122 16.65 -10.28 7.02
C VAL A 122 15.74 -9.36 6.19
N LEU A 123 14.44 -9.32 6.50
CA LEU A 123 13.50 -8.43 5.81
C LEU A 123 13.77 -6.94 6.08
N GLU A 124 14.21 -6.58 7.28
CA GLU A 124 14.56 -5.21 7.66
C GLU A 124 15.90 -4.74 7.04
N GLU A 125 16.90 -5.63 7.00
CA GLU A 125 18.20 -5.36 6.37
C GLU A 125 18.07 -5.18 4.85
N ASP A 126 17.24 -5.98 4.19
CA ASP A 126 16.92 -5.83 2.77
C ASP A 126 16.28 -4.46 2.44
N ASP A 127 15.47 -3.92 3.35
CA ASP A 127 14.87 -2.58 3.21
C ASP A 127 15.89 -1.46 3.44
N ALA A 128 16.79 -1.63 4.43
CA ALA A 128 17.87 -0.69 4.69
C ALA A 128 18.82 -0.57 3.49
N TYR A 129 19.19 -1.70 2.89
CA TYR A 129 20.05 -1.74 1.70
C TYR A 129 19.39 -1.07 0.48
N ARG A 130 18.09 -1.33 0.25
CA ARG A 130 17.32 -0.67 -0.82
C ARG A 130 17.24 0.84 -0.64
N THR A 131 17.03 1.30 0.59
CA THR A 131 16.93 2.73 0.90
C THR A 131 18.27 3.44 0.61
N LYS A 132 19.40 2.82 0.95
CA LYS A 132 20.74 3.34 0.64
C LYS A 132 21.00 3.47 -0.87
N ASN A 133 20.59 2.47 -1.66
CA ASN A 133 20.75 2.48 -3.11
C ASN A 133 19.90 3.56 -3.80
N PHE A 134 18.70 3.88 -3.26
CA PHE A 134 17.87 4.96 -3.79
C PHE A 134 18.54 6.34 -3.62
N THR A 135 19.14 6.58 -2.46
CA THR A 135 19.89 7.82 -2.18
C THR A 135 21.10 7.95 -3.10
N ILE A 136 21.85 6.87 -3.32
CA ILE A 136 23.00 6.84 -4.24
C ILE A 136 22.57 7.13 -5.68
N LYS A 137 21.45 6.56 -6.14
CA LYS A 137 20.91 6.79 -7.49
C LYS A 137 20.50 8.25 -7.71
N ASN A 138 19.87 8.89 -6.73
CA ASN A 138 19.52 10.31 -6.82
C ASN A 138 20.75 11.23 -6.84
N ILE A 139 21.80 10.88 -6.09
CA ILE A 139 23.09 11.59 -6.12
C ILE A 139 23.78 11.41 -7.50
N ALA A 140 23.77 10.20 -8.06
CA ALA A 140 24.34 9.93 -9.37
C ALA A 140 23.60 10.67 -10.51
N ILE A 141 22.27 10.77 -10.43
CA ILE A 141 21.45 11.56 -11.36
C ILE A 141 21.85 13.05 -11.30
N LEU A 142 22.02 13.59 -10.10
CA LEU A 142 22.43 14.98 -9.91
C LEU A 142 23.82 15.22 -10.48
N LEU A 143 24.73 14.26 -10.33
CA LEU A 143 26.09 14.30 -10.87
C LEU A 143 26.11 14.25 -12.41
N ILE A 144 25.27 13.42 -13.03
CA ILE A 144 25.11 13.39 -14.50
C ILE A 144 24.59 14.73 -15.02
N VAL A 145 23.55 15.30 -14.38
CA VAL A 145 23.01 16.61 -14.76
C VAL A 145 24.08 17.71 -14.65
N LEU A 146 24.91 17.66 -13.60
CA LEU A 146 26.01 18.60 -13.40
C LEU A 146 27.10 18.47 -14.49
N ILE A 147 27.46 17.24 -14.87
CA ILE A 147 28.43 16.98 -15.96
C ILE A 147 27.89 17.47 -17.30
N PHE A 148 26.62 17.23 -17.60
CA PHE A 148 25.99 17.71 -18.84
C PHE A 148 25.90 19.24 -18.89
N ALA A 149 25.62 19.89 -17.76
CA ALA A 149 25.66 21.35 -17.66
C ALA A 149 27.08 21.91 -17.86
N ALA A 150 28.09 21.26 -17.30
CA ALA A 150 29.50 21.64 -17.44
C ALA A 150 30.01 21.44 -18.88
N LEU A 151 29.71 20.30 -19.51
CA LEU A 151 30.04 20.04 -20.92
C LEU A 151 29.33 21.00 -21.86
N GLY A 152 28.04 21.29 -21.61
CA GLY A 152 27.27 22.27 -22.38
C GLY A 152 27.88 23.67 -22.33
N ALA A 153 28.41 24.09 -21.17
CA ALA A 153 29.11 25.36 -21.02
C ALA A 153 30.39 25.44 -21.87
N VAL A 154 31.13 24.34 -22.02
CA VAL A 154 32.34 24.26 -22.87
C VAL A 154 31.97 24.40 -24.35
N PHE A 155 30.92 23.70 -24.82
CA PHE A 155 30.45 23.82 -26.21
C PHE A 155 29.92 25.22 -26.57
N ILE A 156 29.33 25.93 -25.61
CA ILE A 156 28.87 27.32 -25.81
C ILE A 156 30.06 28.28 -25.98
N LEU A 157 31.18 28.02 -25.30
CA LEU A 157 32.40 28.83 -25.41
C LEU A 157 33.10 28.65 -26.77
N GLU A 158 33.06 27.45 -27.36
CA GLU A 158 33.73 27.14 -28.64
C GLU A 158 32.93 27.51 -29.91
N ALA A 159 31.61 27.73 -29.82
CA ALA A 159 30.79 28.02 -30.99
C ALA A 159 30.98 29.47 -31.50
N SER A 160 31.37 29.69 -32.76
CA SER A 160 31.40 31.01 -33.42
C SER A 160 30.46 30.98 -34.64
N PRO A 161 29.65 32.02 -34.95
CA PRO A 161 29.57 33.39 -34.38
C PRO A 161 28.64 33.57 -33.15
N ASP A 162 28.77 34.73 -32.48
CA ASP A 162 28.15 35.06 -31.17
C ASP A 162 26.61 34.95 -31.11
N GLY A 163 25.91 35.21 -32.21
CA GLY A 163 24.45 35.08 -32.28
C GLY A 163 23.96 33.65 -32.08
N HIS A 164 24.75 32.65 -32.51
CA HIS A 164 24.42 31.24 -32.31
C HIS A 164 24.75 30.75 -30.90
N ARG A 165 25.69 31.39 -30.18
CA ARG A 165 26.03 31.05 -28.78
C ARG A 165 24.84 31.25 -27.84
N ILE A 166 24.15 32.39 -27.95
CA ILE A 166 23.00 32.71 -27.10
C ILE A 166 21.84 31.75 -27.39
N PHE A 167 21.60 31.45 -28.67
CA PHE A 167 20.57 30.48 -29.08
C PHE A 167 20.88 29.06 -28.59
N LEU A 168 22.13 28.60 -28.76
CA LEU A 168 22.57 27.28 -28.29
C LEU A 168 22.50 27.20 -26.77
N ALA A 169 22.93 28.24 -26.06
CA ALA A 169 22.87 28.30 -24.59
C ALA A 169 21.44 28.23 -24.07
N CYS A 170 20.51 28.95 -24.70
CA CYS A 170 19.11 28.91 -24.34
C CYS A 170 18.51 27.52 -24.59
N LEU A 171 18.81 26.91 -25.74
CA LEU A 171 18.34 25.57 -26.10
C LEU A 171 18.90 24.48 -25.17
N LEU A 172 20.18 24.59 -24.78
CA LEU A 172 20.86 23.66 -23.87
C LEU A 172 20.34 23.81 -22.43
N ALA A 173 20.09 25.05 -21.97
CA ALA A 173 19.43 25.30 -20.69
C ALA A 173 18.02 24.69 -20.63
N VAL A 174 17.23 24.86 -21.69
CA VAL A 174 15.91 24.23 -21.82
C VAL A 174 16.03 22.70 -21.80
N LEU A 175 17.00 22.13 -22.53
CA LEU A 175 17.24 20.68 -22.55
C LEU A 175 17.60 20.13 -21.17
N VAL A 176 18.47 20.81 -20.43
CA VAL A 176 18.86 20.42 -19.06
C VAL A 176 17.66 20.46 -18.12
N VAL A 177 16.83 21.51 -18.21
CA VAL A 177 15.60 21.61 -17.42
C VAL A 177 14.63 20.47 -17.77
N VAL A 178 14.44 20.16 -19.05
CA VAL A 178 13.56 19.08 -19.51
C VAL A 178 14.07 17.73 -19.00
N ILE A 179 15.36 17.44 -19.13
CA ILE A 179 15.98 16.20 -18.62
C ILE A 179 15.81 16.11 -17.09
N ALA A 180 16.06 17.20 -16.36
CA ALA A 180 15.89 17.24 -14.91
C ALA A 180 14.43 16.97 -14.49
N VAL A 181 13.45 17.53 -15.20
CA VAL A 181 12.02 17.29 -14.95
C VAL A 181 11.66 15.83 -15.22
N ILE A 182 12.08 15.26 -16.36
CA ILE A 182 11.81 13.86 -16.70
C ILE A 182 12.42 12.91 -15.66
N LEU A 183 13.67 13.15 -15.26
CA LEU A 183 14.35 12.34 -14.24
C LEU A 183 13.66 12.46 -12.87
N ARG A 184 13.19 13.66 -12.50
CA ARG A 184 12.45 13.88 -11.24
C ARG A 184 11.11 13.16 -11.24
N VAL A 185 10.37 13.20 -12.35
CA VAL A 185 9.09 12.49 -12.50
C VAL A 185 9.32 10.97 -12.47
N ALA A 186 10.34 10.46 -13.18
CA ALA A 186 10.69 9.05 -13.13
C ALA A 186 11.08 8.60 -11.71
N SER A 187 11.90 9.39 -11.00
CA SER A 187 12.25 9.12 -9.61
C SER A 187 11.04 9.17 -8.68
N TYR A 188 10.10 10.09 -8.88
CA TYR A 188 8.87 10.18 -8.09
C TYR A 188 7.95 8.96 -8.29
N VAL A 189 7.79 8.51 -9.53
CA VAL A 189 7.01 7.30 -9.83
C VAL A 189 7.66 6.07 -9.20
N ILE A 190 8.98 5.92 -9.36
CA ILE A 190 9.73 4.82 -8.75
C ILE A 190 9.62 4.89 -7.21
N SER A 191 9.78 6.07 -6.61
CA SER A 191 9.70 6.25 -5.15
C SER A 191 8.33 5.84 -4.62
N HIS A 192 7.26 6.21 -5.32
CA HIS A 192 5.89 5.85 -4.94
C HIS A 192 5.69 4.32 -4.92
N PHE A 193 6.18 3.61 -5.94
CA PHE A 193 6.09 2.15 -5.97
C PHE A 193 6.98 1.49 -4.89
N THR A 194 8.18 2.02 -4.65
CA THR A 194 9.07 1.52 -3.60
C THR A 194 8.54 1.80 -2.21
N ASP A 195 7.89 2.94 -1.97
CA ASP A 195 7.29 3.31 -0.69
C ASP A 195 6.13 2.39 -0.35
N ALA A 196 5.31 2.02 -1.34
CA ALA A 196 4.27 1.02 -1.17
C ALA A 196 4.85 -0.36 -0.79
N LYS A 197 5.94 -0.78 -1.44
CA LYS A 197 6.66 -2.02 -1.10
C LYS A 197 7.25 -1.94 0.32
N LYS A 198 7.85 -0.82 0.68
CA LYS A 198 8.45 -0.56 1.99
C LYS A 198 7.42 -0.57 3.12
N ARG A 199 6.26 0.05 2.92
CA ARG A 199 5.13 -0.03 3.88
C ARG A 199 4.67 -1.47 4.08
N THR A 200 4.63 -2.26 3.01
CA THR A 200 4.23 -3.68 3.05
C THR A 200 5.26 -4.52 3.81
N ILE A 201 6.56 -4.30 3.58
CA ILE A 201 7.64 -5.00 4.30
C ILE A 201 7.60 -4.67 5.79
N ARG A 202 7.40 -3.39 6.16
CA ARG A 202 7.26 -2.99 7.56
C ARG A 202 6.05 -3.62 8.25
N ALA A 203 4.91 -3.68 7.56
CA ALA A 203 3.72 -4.37 8.07
C ALA A 203 3.98 -5.87 8.27
N LEU A 204 4.58 -6.54 7.27
CA LEU A 204 4.96 -7.95 7.35
C LEU A 204 5.95 -8.22 8.51
N SER A 205 7.00 -7.40 8.67
CA SER A 205 7.96 -7.55 9.78
C SER A 205 7.26 -7.43 11.14
N ARG A 206 6.36 -6.45 11.29
CA ARG A 206 5.57 -6.27 12.51
C ARG A 206 4.70 -7.49 12.79
N ASP A 207 4.00 -7.99 11.79
CA ASP A 207 3.11 -9.16 11.93
C ASP A 207 3.92 -10.45 12.24
N ILE A 208 5.14 -10.59 11.69
CA ILE A 208 6.07 -11.68 12.04
C ILE A 208 6.56 -11.56 13.50
N LYS A 209 6.87 -10.35 13.97
CA LYS A 209 7.27 -10.11 15.36
C LYS A 209 6.11 -10.43 16.32
N GLU A 210 4.88 -10.09 15.96
CA GLU A 210 3.68 -10.45 16.72
C GLU A 210 3.49 -11.98 16.76
N LEU A 211 3.71 -12.67 15.63
CA LEU A 211 3.71 -14.14 15.61
C LEU A 211 4.78 -14.73 16.53
N GLY A 212 6.01 -14.21 16.50
CA GLY A 212 7.08 -14.65 17.40
C GLY A 212 6.70 -14.47 18.88
N ALA A 213 6.13 -13.33 19.25
CA ALA A 213 5.63 -13.08 20.61
C ALA A 213 4.52 -14.07 21.00
N SER A 214 3.61 -14.39 20.07
CA SER A 214 2.54 -15.36 20.32
C SER A 214 3.05 -16.78 20.51
N TYR A 215 4.09 -17.21 19.78
CA TYR A 215 4.75 -18.50 19.97
C TYR A 215 5.40 -18.61 21.35
N ILE A 216 6.12 -17.57 21.78
CA ILE A 216 6.73 -17.51 23.12
C ILE A 216 5.63 -17.59 24.19
N MET A 217 4.50 -16.91 23.97
CA MET A 217 3.38 -16.96 24.91
C MET A 217 2.70 -18.33 24.95
N GLU A 218 2.52 -19.01 23.81
CA GLU A 218 2.00 -20.39 23.74
C GLU A 218 2.93 -21.40 24.41
N GLN A 219 4.25 -21.22 24.33
CA GLN A 219 5.22 -22.09 25.01
C GLN A 219 5.22 -21.91 26.53
N ASN A 220 4.97 -20.68 27.00
CA ASN A 220 5.05 -20.34 28.42
C ASN A 220 3.69 -20.35 29.14
N THR A 221 2.58 -20.52 28.42
CA THR A 221 1.21 -20.47 28.99
C THR A 221 0.26 -21.46 28.31
N SER A 222 -0.91 -21.71 28.90
CA SER A 222 -1.98 -22.50 28.27
C SER A 222 -2.81 -21.72 27.23
N TYR A 223 -2.44 -20.47 26.94
CA TYR A 223 -3.18 -19.60 26.04
C TYR A 223 -2.87 -19.94 24.58
N GLN A 224 -3.91 -20.31 23.82
CA GLN A 224 -3.82 -20.63 22.39
C GLN A 224 -4.59 -19.59 21.56
N PRO A 225 -3.95 -18.46 21.18
CA PRO A 225 -4.63 -17.32 20.54
C PRO A 225 -5.29 -17.63 19.20
N TYR A 226 -4.80 -18.65 18.46
CA TYR A 226 -5.23 -18.94 17.10
C TYR A 226 -6.10 -20.19 16.95
N ARG A 227 -6.37 -20.93 18.03
CA ARG A 227 -7.10 -22.21 17.98
C ARG A 227 -8.46 -22.11 17.29
N GLU A 228 -9.21 -21.03 17.57
CA GLU A 228 -10.50 -20.77 16.91
C GLU A 228 -10.33 -20.59 15.39
N MET A 229 -9.28 -19.91 14.97
CA MET A 229 -9.00 -19.65 13.55
C MET A 229 -8.48 -20.88 12.82
N GLU A 230 -7.71 -21.74 13.51
CA GLU A 230 -7.25 -23.02 12.96
C GLU A 230 -8.44 -23.92 12.59
N LEU A 231 -9.46 -24.00 13.47
CA LEU A 231 -10.70 -24.71 13.18
C LEU A 231 -11.48 -24.10 12.00
N VAL A 232 -11.47 -22.77 11.86
CA VAL A 232 -12.12 -22.09 10.73
C VAL A 232 -11.41 -22.38 9.40
N ILE A 233 -10.07 -22.43 9.41
CA ILE A 233 -9.27 -22.80 8.25
C ILE A 233 -9.48 -24.28 7.90
N GLU A 234 -9.52 -25.15 8.90
CA GLU A 234 -9.74 -26.59 8.69
C GLU A 234 -11.09 -26.88 8.03
N ASN A 235 -12.11 -26.11 8.37
CA ASN A 235 -13.45 -26.28 7.82
C ASN A 235 -13.71 -25.46 6.53
N ASN A 236 -12.68 -24.85 5.93
CA ASN A 236 -12.84 -23.98 4.76
C ASN A 236 -11.76 -24.21 3.69
N ASP A 237 -12.16 -24.85 2.59
CA ASP A 237 -11.24 -25.21 1.50
C ASP A 237 -10.60 -23.98 0.84
N ILE A 238 -11.29 -22.84 0.76
CA ILE A 238 -10.75 -21.60 0.20
C ILE A 238 -9.58 -21.10 1.07
N LEU A 239 -9.69 -21.20 2.39
CA LEU A 239 -8.63 -20.78 3.32
C LEU A 239 -7.41 -21.70 3.25
N ARG A 240 -7.63 -23.01 3.07
CA ARG A 240 -6.55 -23.98 2.80
C ARG A 240 -5.87 -23.70 1.47
N GLU A 241 -6.62 -23.41 0.41
CA GLU A 241 -6.07 -23.05 -0.89
C GLU A 241 -5.29 -21.72 -0.88
N ILE A 242 -5.67 -20.79 0.00
CA ILE A 242 -4.90 -19.56 0.22
C ILE A 242 -3.51 -19.90 0.76
N ILE A 243 -3.40 -20.80 1.75
CA ILE A 243 -2.12 -21.31 2.29
C ILE A 243 -1.32 -22.05 1.21
N ASP A 244 -2.00 -22.78 0.33
CA ASP A 244 -1.39 -23.49 -0.81
C ASP A 244 -0.84 -22.60 -1.92
N GLY A 245 -1.03 -21.29 -1.82
CA GLY A 245 -0.59 -20.40 -2.88
C GLY A 245 -1.56 -20.37 -4.08
N LYS A 246 -2.67 -21.12 -4.07
CA LYS A 246 -3.60 -21.25 -5.20
C LYS A 246 -4.74 -20.22 -5.23
N ALA A 247 -5.32 -19.86 -4.09
CA ALA A 247 -6.47 -18.95 -4.03
C ALA A 247 -6.14 -17.53 -3.54
N ILE A 248 -6.98 -16.55 -3.86
CA ILE A 248 -6.87 -15.13 -3.45
C ILE A 248 -8.09 -14.76 -2.58
N PHE A 249 -7.91 -13.79 -1.67
CA PHE A 249 -8.98 -13.18 -0.86
C PHE A 249 -9.91 -12.27 -1.67
#